data_AF-A0A924K2R8-F1
#
_entry.id   AF-A0A924K2R8-F1
#
_cell.length_a   1.000
_cell.length_b   1.000
_cell.length_c   1.000
_cell.angle_alpha   90.00
_cell.angle_beta   90.00
_cell.angle_gamma   90.00
#
_symmetry.space_group_name_H-M   'P 1'
#
loop_
_entity.id
_entity.type
_entity.pdbx_description
1 polymer ?
#
loop_
_entity_poly.entity_id
_entity_poly.type
_entity_poly.pdbx_seq_one_letter_code
_entity_poly.pdbx_strand_id
1 'polypeptide(L)'
;MILDAIQPNLAMFIRPLRLVSSGWTGHVPFGAWLTAVQQPRILVELGSHFGMSYAAFCQTVQNEGLNTKCYAVDTWQGDEHAGFYGDSVYNDLAAFNDKHFAGFSRLMRMTFDEATTYFEDGSVDLLHIDGLHTYEAVKHDFESWLPKLSDRAIVLFHDTNMRERDFGVWQYWAEITKRYPGFEFDHSAGLGMLAVGPNQPAEVRKLLGLPKDQAGAKAVKEVFSSLGESTLRRWELENTLQELASKASDVKRVLAQLANVDTELSTLQKNHLRAAGLLEQYDRTVKETYARNEALSSELARCEAAHGRIETSLSWRITKPLRAARRMFKG
;
A
#
# COMPACT_ATOMS: atom_id res chain seq x y z
N MET A 1 -40.04 -3.34 -18.19
CA MET A 1 -39.56 -3.91 -19.47
C MET A 1 -38.05 -4.16 -19.52
N ILE A 2 -37.16 -3.28 -19.00
CA ILE A 2 -35.71 -3.55 -18.86
C ILE A 2 -35.38 -4.26 -17.53
N LEU A 3 -35.95 -3.78 -16.42
CA LEU A 3 -35.76 -4.36 -15.08
C LEU A 3 -36.38 -5.76 -14.93
N ASP A 4 -37.31 -6.15 -15.81
CA ASP A 4 -37.92 -7.48 -15.77
C ASP A 4 -36.96 -8.61 -16.18
N ALA A 5 -35.91 -8.26 -16.93
CA ALA A 5 -34.91 -9.22 -17.40
C ALA A 5 -34.01 -9.71 -16.26
N ILE A 6 -33.58 -8.79 -15.40
CA ILE A 6 -32.68 -9.09 -14.28
C ILE A 6 -33.39 -9.25 -12.94
N GLN A 7 -34.65 -8.81 -12.80
CA GLN A 7 -35.40 -8.80 -11.53
C GLN A 7 -34.55 -8.24 -10.37
N PRO A 8 -34.38 -6.91 -10.28
CA PRO A 8 -33.56 -6.27 -9.27
C PRO A 8 -33.81 -6.82 -7.87
N ASN A 9 -32.73 -7.18 -7.19
CA ASN A 9 -32.73 -7.59 -5.79
C ASN A 9 -31.78 -6.69 -4.99
N LEU A 10 -31.84 -6.77 -3.65
CA LEU A 10 -30.99 -5.93 -2.80
C LEU A 10 -29.51 -6.27 -2.95
N ALA A 11 -29.16 -7.49 -3.36
CA ALA A 11 -27.78 -7.92 -3.56
C ALA A 11 -27.04 -7.06 -4.58
N MET A 12 -27.69 -6.56 -5.64
CA MET A 12 -27.03 -5.70 -6.63
C MET A 12 -26.60 -4.33 -6.07
N PHE A 13 -27.12 -3.91 -4.92
CA PHE A 13 -26.74 -2.68 -4.23
C PHE A 13 -25.76 -2.95 -3.07
N ILE A 14 -25.03 -4.07 -3.14
CA ILE A 14 -24.05 -4.48 -2.15
C ILE A 14 -23.09 -3.34 -1.79
N ARG A 15 -22.81 -3.22 -0.49
CA ARG A 15 -21.72 -2.39 0.03
C ARG A 15 -20.59 -3.33 0.45
N PRO A 16 -19.54 -3.50 -0.37
CA PRO A 16 -18.49 -4.46 -0.09
C PRO A 16 -17.84 -4.26 1.29
N LEU A 17 -17.76 -5.31 2.09
CA LEU A 17 -17.05 -5.32 3.38
C LEU A 17 -15.54 -5.24 3.19
N ARG A 18 -15.04 -5.82 2.10
CA ARG A 18 -13.66 -5.71 1.67
C ARG A 18 -13.57 -4.71 0.54
N LEU A 19 -12.67 -3.75 0.65
CA LEU A 19 -12.34 -2.82 -0.43
C LEU A 19 -10.82 -2.77 -0.59
N VAL A 20 -10.36 -3.28 -1.72
CA VAL A 20 -8.95 -3.40 -2.07
C VAL A 20 -8.78 -3.06 -3.55
N SER A 21 -7.56 -2.71 -3.96
CA SER A 21 -7.28 -2.43 -5.38
C SER A 21 -7.54 -3.69 -6.21
N SER A 22 -8.40 -3.58 -7.22
CA SER A 22 -8.74 -4.69 -8.11
C SER A 22 -9.46 -4.17 -9.37
N GLY A 23 -9.11 -4.73 -10.53
CA GLY A 23 -9.84 -4.52 -11.79
C GLY A 23 -11.31 -4.98 -11.71
N TRP A 24 -11.59 -5.97 -10.86
CA TRP A 24 -12.91 -6.55 -10.66
C TRP A 24 -13.92 -5.65 -9.92
N THR A 25 -13.46 -4.55 -9.32
CA THR A 25 -14.29 -3.73 -8.41
C THR A 25 -15.60 -3.26 -9.06
N GLY A 26 -15.61 -2.97 -10.36
CA GLY A 26 -16.82 -2.56 -11.08
C GLY A 26 -17.79 -3.71 -11.41
N HIS A 27 -17.40 -4.97 -11.20
CA HIS A 27 -18.26 -6.14 -11.38
C HIS A 27 -18.90 -6.63 -10.09
N VAL A 28 -18.53 -6.08 -8.92
CA VAL A 28 -19.07 -6.50 -7.62
C VAL A 28 -20.61 -6.52 -7.57
N PRO A 29 -21.34 -5.49 -8.06
CA PRO A 29 -22.80 -5.53 -8.15
C PRO A 29 -23.36 -6.71 -8.96
N PHE A 30 -22.70 -7.05 -10.08
CA PHE A 30 -23.13 -8.16 -10.92
C PHE A 30 -22.83 -9.51 -10.27
N GLY A 31 -21.64 -9.69 -9.70
CA GLY A 31 -21.28 -10.91 -8.98
C GLY A 31 -22.22 -11.17 -7.79
N ALA A 32 -22.60 -10.11 -7.07
CA ALA A 32 -23.58 -10.18 -6.00
C ALA A 32 -24.99 -10.53 -6.50
N TRP A 33 -25.47 -9.87 -7.57
CA TRP A 33 -26.75 -10.23 -8.17
C TRP A 33 -26.78 -11.69 -8.63
N LEU A 34 -25.74 -12.13 -9.34
CA LEU A 34 -25.64 -13.47 -9.90
C LEU A 34 -25.66 -14.54 -8.81
N THR A 35 -24.89 -14.34 -7.75
CA THR A 35 -24.83 -15.27 -6.62
C THR A 35 -26.19 -15.40 -5.93
N ALA A 36 -26.91 -14.29 -5.75
CA ALA A 36 -28.23 -14.27 -5.14
C ALA A 36 -29.30 -14.99 -5.98
N VAL A 37 -29.28 -14.84 -7.31
CA VAL A 37 -30.26 -15.50 -8.19
C VAL A 37 -29.89 -16.96 -8.50
N GLN A 38 -28.61 -17.30 -8.56
CA GLN A 38 -28.16 -18.64 -8.89
C GLN A 38 -28.14 -19.59 -7.70
N GLN A 39 -27.92 -19.04 -6.50
CA GLN A 39 -27.87 -19.79 -5.24
C GLN A 39 -26.98 -21.03 -5.33
N PRO A 40 -25.67 -20.86 -5.57
CA PRO A 40 -24.76 -21.98 -5.81
C PRO A 40 -24.67 -22.87 -4.58
N ARG A 41 -24.63 -24.18 -4.75
CA ARG A 41 -24.26 -25.11 -3.67
C ARG A 41 -22.76 -25.02 -3.39
N ILE A 42 -21.96 -24.96 -4.45
CA ILE A 42 -20.50 -24.79 -4.41
C ILE A 42 -20.11 -23.65 -5.34
N LEU A 43 -19.38 -22.68 -4.79
CA LEU A 43 -18.75 -21.57 -5.50
C LEU A 43 -17.23 -21.73 -5.40
N VAL A 44 -16.55 -21.67 -6.54
CA VAL A 44 -15.09 -21.71 -6.61
C VAL A 44 -14.58 -20.51 -7.40
N GLU A 45 -13.57 -19.82 -6.86
CA GLU A 45 -12.79 -18.82 -7.57
C GLU A 45 -11.36 -19.33 -7.79
N LEU A 46 -10.86 -19.18 -9.02
CA LEU A 46 -9.49 -19.47 -9.44
C LEU A 46 -8.78 -18.14 -9.70
N GLY A 47 -7.75 -17.85 -8.91
CA GLY A 47 -7.10 -16.54 -8.92
C GLY A 47 -7.88 -15.56 -8.04
N SER A 48 -7.45 -15.43 -6.78
CA SER A 48 -8.14 -14.60 -5.80
C SER A 48 -7.36 -13.36 -5.42
N HIS A 49 -6.02 -13.35 -5.59
CA HIS A 49 -5.18 -12.19 -5.33
C HIS A 49 -5.52 -11.51 -3.96
N PHE A 50 -5.85 -10.21 -3.95
CA PHE A 50 -6.29 -9.49 -2.75
C PHE A 50 -7.72 -9.82 -2.31
N GLY A 51 -8.51 -10.59 -3.06
CA GLY A 51 -9.81 -11.14 -2.65
C GLY A 51 -11.00 -10.20 -2.77
N MET A 52 -10.98 -9.24 -3.69
CA MET A 52 -12.11 -8.31 -3.93
C MET A 52 -13.36 -9.06 -4.42
N SER A 53 -13.23 -9.81 -5.51
CA SER A 53 -14.28 -10.66 -6.09
C SER A 53 -14.77 -11.71 -5.09
N TYR A 54 -13.84 -12.49 -4.53
CA TYR A 54 -14.16 -13.55 -3.58
C TYR A 54 -14.95 -13.07 -2.36
N ALA A 55 -14.50 -11.96 -1.75
CA ALA A 55 -15.18 -11.39 -0.59
C ALA A 55 -16.58 -10.87 -0.95
N ALA A 56 -16.78 -10.32 -2.15
CA ALA A 56 -18.10 -9.91 -2.61
C ALA A 56 -19.05 -11.12 -2.75
N PHE A 57 -18.58 -12.22 -3.35
CA PHE A 57 -19.35 -13.46 -3.43
C PHE A 57 -19.73 -14.01 -2.06
N CYS A 58 -18.74 -14.13 -1.15
CA CYS A 58 -18.97 -14.63 0.21
C CYS A 58 -19.90 -13.72 1.02
N GLN A 59 -19.78 -12.41 0.86
CA GLN A 59 -20.68 -11.45 1.50
C GLN A 59 -22.12 -11.62 1.00
N THR A 60 -22.32 -11.85 -0.30
CA THR A 60 -23.66 -12.14 -0.82
C THR A 60 -24.22 -13.43 -0.25
N VAL A 61 -23.43 -14.51 -0.21
CA VAL A 61 -23.83 -15.79 0.42
C VAL A 61 -24.32 -15.56 1.84
N GLN A 62 -23.56 -14.78 2.63
CA GLN A 62 -23.93 -14.45 4.01
C GLN A 62 -25.19 -13.57 4.09
N ASN A 63 -25.29 -12.52 3.28
CA ASN A 63 -26.43 -11.59 3.28
C ASN A 63 -27.75 -12.26 2.88
N GLU A 64 -27.70 -13.17 1.92
CA GLU A 64 -28.86 -13.89 1.39
C GLU A 64 -29.14 -15.19 2.16
N GLY A 65 -28.31 -15.55 3.15
CA GLY A 65 -28.50 -16.74 3.98
C GLY A 65 -28.39 -18.05 3.21
N LEU A 66 -27.54 -18.11 2.18
CA LEU A 66 -27.42 -19.27 1.31
C LEU A 66 -26.60 -20.39 1.98
N ASN A 67 -26.97 -21.64 1.71
CA ASN A 67 -26.19 -22.81 2.13
C ASN A 67 -25.09 -23.15 1.11
N THR A 68 -24.29 -22.14 0.76
CA THR A 68 -23.21 -22.22 -0.24
C THR A 68 -21.88 -22.52 0.45
N LYS A 69 -21.09 -23.44 -0.11
CA LYS A 69 -19.68 -23.61 0.26
C LYS A 69 -18.82 -22.81 -0.73
N CYS A 70 -17.92 -21.97 -0.20
CA CYS A 70 -17.07 -21.11 -1.03
C CYS A 70 -15.61 -21.55 -0.93
N TYR A 71 -14.90 -21.53 -2.06
CA TYR A 71 -13.48 -21.87 -2.15
C TYR A 71 -12.73 -20.86 -3.02
N ALA A 72 -11.67 -20.29 -2.49
CA ALA A 72 -10.72 -19.47 -3.24
C ALA A 72 -9.47 -20.30 -3.44
N VAL A 73 -9.11 -20.57 -4.69
CA VAL A 73 -7.93 -21.34 -5.07
C VAL A 73 -6.93 -20.40 -5.69
N ASP A 74 -5.74 -20.33 -5.11
CA ASP A 74 -4.63 -19.52 -5.60
C ASP A 74 -3.33 -20.05 -4.98
N THR A 75 -2.19 -19.81 -5.61
CA THR A 75 -0.89 -20.07 -4.97
C THR A 75 -0.50 -18.93 -4.02
N TRP A 76 -1.05 -17.73 -4.24
CA TRP A 76 -0.65 -16.44 -3.69
C TRP A 76 0.84 -16.14 -3.88
N GLN A 77 1.44 -16.65 -4.96
CA GLN A 77 2.81 -16.33 -5.36
C GLN A 77 2.86 -15.23 -6.42
N GLY A 78 1.73 -14.97 -7.10
CA GLY A 78 1.65 -14.05 -8.25
C GLY A 78 2.11 -14.68 -9.55
N ASP A 79 1.98 -13.92 -10.64
CA ASP A 79 2.29 -14.35 -12.01
C ASP A 79 2.68 -13.15 -12.90
N GLU A 80 2.89 -13.37 -14.20
CA GLU A 80 3.34 -12.34 -15.16
C GLU A 80 2.32 -11.21 -15.39
N HIS A 81 1.02 -11.45 -15.16
CA HIS A 81 -0.05 -10.47 -15.35
C HIS A 81 -0.42 -9.76 -14.05
N ALA A 82 -0.52 -10.49 -12.94
CA ALA A 82 -0.82 -9.95 -11.62
C ALA A 82 0.40 -9.31 -10.92
N GLY A 83 1.61 -9.69 -11.33
CA GLY A 83 2.86 -9.39 -10.63
C GLY A 83 3.10 -10.33 -9.44
N PHE A 84 4.35 -10.42 -9.00
CA PHE A 84 4.73 -11.23 -7.83
C PHE A 84 4.55 -10.45 -6.54
N TYR A 85 3.99 -11.10 -5.52
CA TYR A 85 3.73 -10.50 -4.22
C TYR A 85 4.07 -11.46 -3.07
N GLY A 86 4.29 -10.92 -1.88
CA GLY A 86 4.66 -11.70 -0.70
C GLY A 86 3.46 -12.26 0.06
N ASP A 87 3.75 -13.12 1.05
CA ASP A 87 2.76 -13.77 1.91
C ASP A 87 1.81 -12.80 2.64
N SER A 88 2.13 -11.51 2.71
CA SER A 88 1.24 -10.49 3.29
C SER A 88 -0.12 -10.43 2.61
N VAL A 89 -0.18 -10.69 1.30
CA VAL A 89 -1.46 -10.71 0.54
C VAL A 89 -2.36 -11.83 1.04
N TYR A 90 -1.82 -13.05 1.10
CA TYR A 90 -2.53 -14.21 1.64
C TYR A 90 -2.93 -13.99 3.10
N ASN A 91 -1.99 -13.55 3.95
CA ASN A 91 -2.24 -13.41 5.39
C ASN A 91 -3.33 -12.37 5.69
N ASP A 92 -3.36 -11.25 4.95
CA ASP A 92 -4.43 -10.24 5.08
C ASP A 92 -5.79 -10.80 4.64
N LEU A 93 -5.85 -11.48 3.48
CA LEU A 93 -7.08 -12.08 3.00
C LEU A 93 -7.57 -13.21 3.93
N ALA A 94 -6.67 -14.05 4.45
CA ALA A 94 -6.98 -15.12 5.38
C ALA A 94 -7.56 -14.56 6.68
N ALA A 95 -6.93 -13.55 7.28
CA ALA A 95 -7.44 -12.90 8.49
C ALA A 95 -8.83 -12.29 8.27
N PHE A 96 -9.05 -11.66 7.11
CA PHE A 96 -10.36 -11.15 6.73
C PHE A 96 -11.39 -12.27 6.56
N ASN A 97 -11.05 -13.32 5.82
CA ASN A 97 -11.92 -14.47 5.57
C ASN A 97 -12.31 -15.18 6.87
N ASP A 98 -11.36 -15.42 7.77
CA ASP A 98 -11.61 -16.09 9.04
C ASP A 98 -12.53 -15.28 9.95
N LYS A 99 -12.36 -13.96 9.94
CA LYS A 99 -13.21 -13.04 10.71
C LYS A 99 -14.65 -13.00 10.20
N HIS A 100 -14.85 -13.08 8.88
CA HIS A 100 -16.16 -12.80 8.27
C HIS A 100 -16.91 -14.05 7.79
N PHE A 101 -16.19 -15.08 7.31
CA PHE A 101 -16.77 -16.17 6.49
C PHE A 101 -16.29 -17.59 6.87
N ALA A 102 -15.57 -17.77 7.98
CA ALA A 102 -15.01 -19.07 8.41
C ALA A 102 -16.01 -20.24 8.48
N GLY A 103 -17.31 -19.96 8.61
CA GLY A 103 -18.36 -20.99 8.66
C GLY A 103 -18.54 -21.78 7.36
N PHE A 104 -18.26 -21.17 6.21
CA PHE A 104 -18.57 -21.75 4.89
C PHE A 104 -17.51 -21.51 3.80
N SER A 105 -16.50 -20.68 4.10
CA SER A 105 -15.46 -20.27 3.15
C SER A 105 -14.10 -20.88 3.47
N ARG A 106 -13.33 -21.29 2.45
CA ARG A 106 -11.98 -21.84 2.58
C ARG A 106 -11.03 -21.26 1.53
N LEU A 107 -9.85 -20.83 1.97
CA LEU A 107 -8.74 -20.43 1.09
C LEU A 107 -7.82 -21.65 0.88
N MET A 108 -7.59 -22.04 -0.38
CA MET A 108 -6.83 -23.22 -0.78
C MET A 108 -5.53 -22.79 -1.45
N ARG A 109 -4.41 -22.79 -0.68
CA ARG A 109 -3.07 -22.45 -1.19
C ARG A 109 -2.49 -23.56 -2.05
N MET A 110 -2.89 -23.64 -3.31
CA MET A 110 -2.48 -24.66 -4.27
C MET A 110 -2.74 -24.22 -5.71
N THR A 111 -2.24 -24.98 -6.68
CA THR A 111 -2.58 -24.76 -8.09
C THR A 111 -4.04 -25.14 -8.38
N PHE A 112 -4.58 -24.60 -9.47
CA PHE A 112 -5.97 -24.91 -9.88
C PHE A 112 -6.14 -26.38 -10.22
N ASP A 113 -5.12 -27.00 -10.83
CA ASP A 113 -5.09 -28.42 -11.17
C ASP A 113 -5.16 -29.31 -9.93
N GLU A 114 -4.35 -29.02 -8.90
CA GLU A 114 -4.38 -29.77 -7.63
C GLU A 114 -5.76 -29.67 -6.96
N ALA A 115 -6.37 -28.48 -7.01
CA ALA A 115 -7.66 -28.23 -6.38
C ALA A 115 -8.80 -29.08 -6.98
N THR A 116 -8.74 -29.44 -8.28
CA THR A 116 -9.77 -30.28 -8.93
C THR A 116 -10.02 -31.60 -8.19
N THR A 117 -9.01 -32.14 -7.50
CA THR A 117 -9.09 -33.42 -6.77
C THR A 117 -9.98 -33.35 -5.52
N TYR A 118 -10.29 -32.15 -5.03
CA TYR A 118 -11.13 -31.92 -3.86
C TYR A 118 -12.62 -31.73 -4.19
N PHE A 119 -12.97 -31.70 -5.48
CA PHE A 119 -14.34 -31.51 -5.95
C PHE A 119 -14.86 -32.75 -6.67
N GLU A 120 -16.08 -33.15 -6.32
CA GLU A 120 -16.81 -34.19 -7.02
C GLU A 120 -17.20 -33.72 -8.43
N ASP A 121 -17.29 -34.64 -9.38
CA ASP A 121 -17.75 -34.32 -10.73
C ASP A 121 -19.20 -33.82 -10.67
N GLY A 122 -19.51 -32.78 -11.45
CA GLY A 122 -20.84 -32.17 -11.48
C GLY A 122 -21.27 -31.43 -10.21
N SER A 123 -20.35 -31.07 -9.31
CA SER A 123 -20.67 -30.47 -8.00
C SER A 123 -20.58 -28.92 -7.95
N VAL A 124 -19.80 -28.31 -8.83
CA VAL A 124 -19.54 -26.85 -8.85
C VAL A 124 -20.62 -26.14 -9.63
N ASP A 125 -21.30 -25.20 -8.96
CA ASP A 125 -22.44 -24.46 -9.50
C ASP A 125 -22.03 -23.08 -10.03
N LEU A 126 -21.04 -22.43 -9.41
CA LEU A 126 -20.49 -21.16 -9.87
C LEU A 126 -18.98 -21.24 -9.84
N LEU A 127 -18.35 -21.08 -11.01
CA LEU A 127 -16.90 -21.00 -11.16
C LEU A 127 -16.52 -19.60 -11.64
N HIS A 128 -15.56 -18.96 -10.98
CA HIS A 128 -14.96 -17.71 -11.43
C HIS A 128 -13.49 -17.96 -11.79
N ILE A 129 -13.10 -17.62 -13.02
CA ILE A 129 -11.75 -17.79 -13.55
C ILE A 129 -11.14 -16.39 -13.76
N ASP A 130 -10.15 -16.06 -12.94
CA ASP A 130 -9.37 -14.81 -12.95
C ASP A 130 -7.89 -15.12 -12.59
N GLY A 131 -7.36 -16.19 -13.16
CA GLY A 131 -5.98 -16.65 -13.03
C GLY A 131 -5.03 -15.99 -14.03
N LEU A 132 -4.18 -16.78 -14.69
CA LEU A 132 -3.29 -16.24 -15.74
C LEU A 132 -4.08 -15.98 -17.04
N HIS A 133 -3.98 -14.77 -17.57
CA HIS A 133 -4.84 -14.30 -18.66
C HIS A 133 -4.38 -14.62 -20.09
N THR A 134 -3.43 -15.55 -20.29
CA THR A 134 -3.09 -16.03 -21.64
C THR A 134 -4.20 -16.95 -22.20
N TYR A 135 -4.27 -17.12 -23.51
CA TYR A 135 -5.30 -17.96 -24.15
C TYR A 135 -5.18 -19.43 -23.67
N GLU A 136 -3.96 -19.94 -23.61
CA GLU A 136 -3.66 -21.31 -23.21
C GLU A 136 -4.03 -21.57 -21.75
N ALA A 137 -3.72 -20.63 -20.85
CA ALA A 137 -4.00 -20.78 -19.42
C ALA A 137 -5.51 -20.79 -19.14
N VAL A 138 -6.26 -19.79 -19.62
CA VAL A 138 -7.71 -19.74 -19.38
C VAL A 138 -8.44 -20.92 -20.01
N LYS A 139 -7.97 -21.40 -21.17
CA LYS A 139 -8.53 -22.59 -21.81
C LYS A 139 -8.26 -23.84 -20.98
N HIS A 140 -7.04 -24.01 -20.50
CA HIS A 140 -6.66 -25.13 -19.64
C HIS A 140 -7.46 -25.11 -18.33
N ASP A 141 -7.62 -23.95 -17.70
CA ASP A 141 -8.40 -23.78 -16.48
C ASP A 141 -9.87 -24.17 -16.69
N PHE A 142 -10.49 -23.71 -17.79
CA PHE A 142 -11.85 -24.11 -18.10
C PHE A 142 -11.97 -25.62 -18.39
N GLU A 143 -11.09 -26.17 -19.23
CA GLU A 143 -11.17 -27.57 -19.65
C GLU A 143 -10.89 -28.55 -18.50
N SER A 144 -9.96 -28.24 -17.60
CA SER A 144 -9.65 -29.03 -16.41
C SER A 144 -10.78 -29.00 -15.38
N TRP A 145 -11.49 -27.88 -15.25
CA TRP A 145 -12.64 -27.74 -14.35
C TRP A 145 -13.96 -28.19 -14.94
N LEU A 146 -14.07 -28.33 -16.26
CA LEU A 146 -15.31 -28.71 -16.95
C LEU A 146 -15.99 -29.98 -16.37
N PRO A 147 -15.28 -31.06 -16.01
CA PRO A 147 -15.91 -32.24 -15.38
C PRO A 147 -16.52 -31.95 -14.00
N LYS A 148 -16.06 -30.91 -13.30
CA LYS A 148 -16.53 -30.51 -11.97
C LYS A 148 -17.79 -29.65 -12.04
N LEU A 149 -18.11 -29.10 -13.21
CA LEU A 149 -19.25 -28.21 -13.41
C LEU A 149 -20.56 -28.99 -13.43
N SER A 150 -21.53 -28.54 -12.64
CA SER A 150 -22.87 -29.12 -12.56
C SER A 150 -23.73 -28.81 -13.79
N ASP A 151 -24.90 -29.44 -13.84
CA ASP A 151 -25.93 -29.20 -14.86
C ASP A 151 -26.61 -27.82 -14.75
N ARG A 152 -26.26 -27.01 -13.74
CA ARG A 152 -26.66 -25.61 -13.56
C ARG A 152 -25.48 -24.64 -13.49
N ALA A 153 -24.30 -25.10 -13.88
CA ALA A 153 -23.07 -24.34 -13.74
C ALA A 153 -23.09 -23.05 -14.57
N ILE A 154 -22.61 -21.98 -13.95
CA ILE A 154 -22.22 -20.73 -14.60
C ILE A 154 -20.72 -20.54 -14.39
N VAL A 155 -20.03 -20.15 -15.46
CA VAL A 155 -18.61 -19.80 -15.42
C VAL A 155 -18.43 -18.32 -15.73
N LEU A 156 -17.67 -17.63 -14.90
CA LEU A 156 -17.28 -16.24 -15.10
C LEU A 156 -15.83 -16.18 -15.58
N PHE A 157 -15.57 -15.33 -16.58
CA PHE A 157 -14.23 -15.04 -17.10
C PHE A 157 -13.98 -13.55 -16.98
N HIS A 158 -12.90 -13.16 -16.30
CA HIS A 158 -12.46 -11.77 -16.25
C HIS A 158 -11.60 -11.38 -17.47
N ASP A 159 -11.37 -10.08 -17.66
CA ASP A 159 -10.47 -9.51 -18.66
C ASP A 159 -10.84 -9.84 -20.12
N THR A 160 -12.13 -10.09 -20.41
CA THR A 160 -12.60 -10.40 -21.77
C THR A 160 -12.47 -9.23 -22.76
N ASN A 161 -12.22 -8.01 -22.26
CA ASN A 161 -11.99 -6.81 -23.07
C ASN A 161 -10.51 -6.36 -23.11
N MET A 162 -9.60 -7.08 -22.47
CA MET A 162 -8.15 -6.83 -22.58
C MET A 162 -7.58 -7.39 -23.89
N ARG A 163 -6.70 -6.62 -24.56
CA ARG A 163 -6.10 -6.98 -25.87
C ARG A 163 -4.58 -6.79 -25.92
N GLU A 164 -3.99 -6.35 -24.82
CA GLU A 164 -2.57 -6.01 -24.73
C GLU A 164 -1.84 -7.04 -23.86
N ARG A 165 -0.51 -6.97 -23.79
CA ARG A 165 0.32 -7.78 -22.87
C ARG A 165 0.07 -9.30 -22.96
N ASP A 166 -0.20 -9.82 -24.15
CA ASP A 166 -0.48 -11.25 -24.38
C ASP A 166 -1.75 -11.79 -23.69
N PHE A 167 -2.70 -10.91 -23.36
CA PHE A 167 -4.01 -11.32 -22.89
C PHE A 167 -4.77 -12.05 -24.00
N GLY A 168 -5.16 -13.30 -23.72
CA GLY A 168 -5.87 -14.19 -24.64
C GLY A 168 -7.28 -14.57 -24.20
N VAL A 169 -7.75 -14.08 -23.04
CA VAL A 169 -9.10 -14.41 -22.51
C VAL A 169 -10.20 -14.04 -23.49
N TRP A 170 -10.06 -12.92 -24.18
CA TRP A 170 -11.01 -12.48 -25.20
C TRP A 170 -11.09 -13.41 -26.43
N GLN A 171 -9.96 -14.03 -26.81
CA GLN A 171 -9.91 -14.98 -27.91
C GLN A 171 -10.65 -16.26 -27.51
N TYR A 172 -10.38 -16.72 -26.28
CA TYR A 172 -11.06 -17.90 -25.75
C TYR A 172 -12.56 -17.65 -25.55
N TRP A 173 -12.94 -16.46 -25.05
CA TRP A 173 -14.33 -16.04 -24.94
C TRP A 173 -15.05 -16.08 -26.30
N ALA A 174 -14.43 -15.55 -27.36
CA ALA A 174 -14.99 -15.60 -28.71
C ALA A 174 -15.11 -17.03 -29.28
N GLU A 175 -14.26 -17.96 -28.83
CA GLU A 175 -14.37 -19.39 -29.17
C GLU A 175 -15.49 -20.08 -28.38
N ILE A 176 -15.47 -19.98 -27.06
CA ILE A 176 -16.30 -20.79 -26.17
C ILE A 176 -17.77 -20.41 -26.23
N THR A 177 -18.08 -19.14 -26.52
CA THR A 177 -19.45 -18.66 -26.74
C THR A 177 -20.12 -19.19 -28.00
N LYS A 178 -19.36 -19.87 -28.89
CA LYS A 178 -19.95 -20.65 -30.00
C LYS A 178 -20.55 -21.97 -29.53
N ARG A 179 -20.12 -22.47 -28.36
CA ARG A 179 -20.56 -23.75 -27.78
C ARG A 179 -21.58 -23.56 -26.68
N TYR A 180 -21.44 -22.51 -25.87
CA TYR A 180 -22.29 -22.24 -24.72
C TYR A 180 -22.93 -20.84 -24.80
N PRO A 181 -24.19 -20.66 -24.34
CA PRO A 181 -24.79 -19.34 -24.22
C PRO A 181 -23.99 -18.46 -23.25
N GLY A 182 -23.78 -17.18 -23.61
CA GLY A 182 -23.08 -16.25 -22.75
C GLY A 182 -23.52 -14.80 -22.88
N PHE A 183 -23.26 -14.02 -21.83
CA PHE A 183 -23.48 -12.58 -21.73
C PHE A 183 -22.17 -11.90 -21.31
N GLU A 184 -21.82 -10.77 -21.90
CA GLU A 184 -20.54 -10.10 -21.66
C GLU A 184 -20.73 -8.65 -21.26
N PHE A 185 -19.98 -8.18 -20.27
CA PHE A 185 -19.83 -6.77 -19.91
C PHE A 185 -18.53 -6.21 -20.48
N ASP A 186 -18.54 -4.92 -20.82
CA ASP A 186 -17.43 -4.25 -21.49
C ASP A 186 -16.62 -3.33 -20.55
N HIS A 187 -17.19 -2.99 -19.38
CA HIS A 187 -16.54 -2.16 -18.37
C HIS A 187 -15.59 -2.98 -17.49
N SER A 188 -14.73 -2.31 -16.72
CA SER A 188 -13.83 -2.97 -15.75
C SER A 188 -12.99 -4.11 -16.37
N ALA A 189 -12.39 -3.85 -17.54
CA ALA A 189 -11.60 -4.82 -18.32
C ALA A 189 -12.40 -6.01 -18.91
N GLY A 190 -13.70 -6.08 -18.62
CA GLY A 190 -14.65 -7.00 -19.23
C GLY A 190 -14.93 -8.23 -18.38
N LEU A 191 -16.17 -8.70 -18.47
CA LEU A 191 -16.62 -9.89 -17.75
C LEU A 191 -17.56 -10.72 -18.60
N GLY A 192 -17.15 -11.94 -18.94
CA GLY A 192 -17.98 -12.93 -19.61
C GLY A 192 -18.68 -13.86 -18.61
N MET A 193 -20.00 -13.99 -18.70
CA MET A 193 -20.80 -15.00 -17.99
C MET A 193 -21.25 -16.08 -18.98
N LEU A 194 -20.79 -17.31 -18.78
CA LEU A 194 -21.08 -18.47 -19.62
C LEU A 194 -22.00 -19.45 -18.89
N ALA A 195 -23.12 -19.84 -19.49
CA ALA A 195 -24.00 -20.89 -18.96
C ALA A 195 -23.62 -22.25 -19.56
N VAL A 196 -22.98 -23.10 -18.75
CA VAL A 196 -22.52 -24.43 -19.19
C VAL A 196 -23.63 -25.46 -19.05
N GLY A 197 -24.32 -25.44 -17.91
CA GLY A 197 -25.40 -26.38 -17.61
C GLY A 197 -26.75 -25.96 -18.22
N PRO A 198 -27.62 -26.90 -18.65
CA PRO A 198 -28.93 -26.57 -19.20
C PRO A 198 -29.93 -26.01 -18.17
N ASN A 199 -29.70 -26.24 -16.87
CA ASN A 199 -30.66 -25.96 -15.79
C ASN A 199 -30.42 -24.62 -15.10
N GLN A 200 -30.47 -23.54 -15.89
CA GLN A 200 -30.24 -22.17 -15.40
C GLN A 200 -31.46 -21.55 -14.71
N PRO A 201 -31.27 -20.68 -13.70
CA PRO A 201 -32.33 -19.87 -13.10
C PRO A 201 -33.10 -19.05 -14.14
N ALA A 202 -34.36 -18.69 -13.84
CA ALA A 202 -35.22 -17.99 -14.79
C ALA A 202 -34.65 -16.63 -15.20
N GLU A 203 -34.03 -15.92 -14.25
CA GLU A 203 -33.41 -14.61 -14.39
C GLU A 203 -32.18 -14.70 -15.31
N VAL A 204 -31.34 -15.71 -15.11
CA VAL A 204 -30.18 -15.98 -15.97
C VAL A 204 -30.62 -16.32 -17.40
N ARG A 205 -31.65 -17.16 -17.56
CA ARG A 205 -32.20 -17.48 -18.89
C ARG A 205 -32.77 -16.25 -19.59
N LYS A 206 -33.46 -15.36 -18.86
CA LYS A 206 -33.95 -14.09 -19.40
C LYS A 206 -32.81 -13.19 -19.86
N LEU A 207 -31.75 -13.07 -19.05
CA LEU A 207 -30.55 -12.30 -19.38
C LEU A 207 -29.89 -12.83 -20.66
N LEU A 208 -29.68 -14.16 -20.75
CA LEU A 208 -29.09 -14.81 -21.94
C LEU A 208 -29.98 -14.72 -23.18
N GLY A 209 -31.30 -14.62 -23.00
CA GLY A 209 -32.28 -14.47 -24.09
C GLY A 209 -32.38 -13.05 -24.66
N LEU A 210 -31.70 -12.06 -24.07
CA LEU A 210 -31.69 -10.70 -24.60
C LEU A 210 -30.91 -10.65 -25.91
N PRO A 211 -31.49 -10.12 -27.01
CA PRO A 211 -30.75 -9.92 -28.24
C PRO A 211 -29.58 -8.96 -28.01
N LYS A 212 -28.36 -9.36 -28.42
CA LYS A 212 -27.12 -8.62 -28.16
C LYS A 212 -27.15 -7.17 -28.66
N ASP A 213 -27.85 -6.93 -29.78
CA ASP A 213 -27.92 -5.62 -30.45
C ASP A 213 -29.16 -4.78 -30.05
N GLN A 214 -29.92 -5.22 -29.04
CA GLN A 214 -31.11 -4.50 -28.59
C GLN A 214 -30.86 -3.66 -27.33
N ALA A 215 -31.71 -2.63 -27.18
CA ALA A 215 -31.71 -1.71 -26.04
C ALA A 215 -31.74 -2.43 -24.67
N GLY A 216 -32.32 -3.63 -24.58
CA GLY A 216 -32.37 -4.43 -23.36
C GLY A 216 -31.00 -4.85 -22.85
N ALA A 217 -30.16 -5.48 -23.69
CA ALA A 217 -28.82 -5.92 -23.30
C ALA A 217 -27.93 -4.72 -22.92
N LYS A 218 -27.97 -3.65 -23.73
CA LYS A 218 -27.25 -2.41 -23.45
C LYS A 218 -27.66 -1.80 -22.10
N ALA A 219 -28.95 -1.78 -21.80
CA ALA A 219 -29.42 -1.22 -20.54
C ALA A 219 -29.02 -2.05 -19.31
N VAL A 220 -28.96 -3.37 -19.42
CA VAL A 220 -28.41 -4.21 -18.34
C VAL A 220 -26.93 -3.92 -18.12
N LYS A 221 -26.13 -3.82 -19.19
CA LYS A 221 -24.72 -3.41 -19.09
C LYS A 221 -24.57 -2.05 -18.41
N GLU A 222 -25.38 -1.06 -18.80
CA GLU A 222 -25.35 0.29 -18.24
C GLU A 222 -25.68 0.32 -16.74
N VAL A 223 -26.69 -0.46 -16.32
CA VAL A 223 -27.08 -0.57 -14.90
C VAL A 223 -25.92 -1.12 -14.08
N PHE A 224 -25.32 -2.23 -14.48
CA PHE A 224 -24.23 -2.83 -13.71
C PHE A 224 -22.94 -2.02 -13.80
N SER A 225 -22.65 -1.37 -14.93
CA SER A 225 -21.53 -0.43 -15.05
C SER A 225 -21.71 0.77 -14.11
N SER A 226 -22.90 1.37 -14.07
CA SER A 226 -23.20 2.50 -13.18
C SER A 226 -23.10 2.13 -11.69
N LEU A 227 -23.61 0.95 -11.31
CA LEU A 227 -23.46 0.46 -9.93
C LEU A 227 -21.99 0.13 -9.61
N GLY A 228 -21.26 -0.41 -10.59
CA GLY A 228 -19.83 -0.69 -10.50
C GLY A 228 -19.01 0.57 -10.27
N GLU A 229 -19.27 1.63 -11.04
CA GLU A 229 -18.66 2.95 -10.84
C GLU A 229 -18.90 3.48 -9.44
N SER A 230 -20.09 3.30 -8.88
CA SER A 230 -20.35 3.72 -7.49
C SER A 230 -19.48 2.96 -6.48
N THR A 231 -19.17 1.70 -6.75
CA THR A 231 -18.29 0.89 -5.91
C THR A 231 -16.83 1.34 -6.04
N LEU A 232 -16.38 1.58 -7.28
CA LEU A 232 -15.06 2.14 -7.58
C LEU A 232 -14.83 3.49 -6.92
N ARG A 233 -15.77 4.44 -7.07
CA ARG A 233 -15.69 5.77 -6.44
C ARG A 233 -15.61 5.70 -4.93
N ARG A 234 -16.26 4.72 -4.30
CA ARG A 234 -16.15 4.50 -2.85
C ARG A 234 -14.74 4.06 -2.47
N TRP A 235 -14.15 3.11 -3.20
CA TRP A 235 -12.77 2.69 -2.99
C TRP A 235 -11.79 3.84 -3.18
N GLU A 236 -11.93 4.63 -4.25
CA GLU A 236 -11.11 5.82 -4.50
C GLU A 236 -11.22 6.84 -3.36
N LEU A 237 -12.44 7.09 -2.85
CA LEU A 237 -12.68 7.99 -1.74
C LEU A 237 -12.00 7.49 -0.45
N GLU A 238 -12.20 6.22 -0.08
CA GLU A 238 -11.59 5.64 1.12
C GLU A 238 -10.05 5.66 1.04
N ASN A 239 -9.49 5.32 -0.12
CA ASN A 239 -8.05 5.38 -0.36
C ASN A 239 -7.51 6.82 -0.28
N THR A 240 -8.21 7.78 -0.89
CA THR A 240 -7.84 9.21 -0.84
C THR A 240 -7.87 9.74 0.59
N LEU A 241 -8.88 9.37 1.39
CA LEU A 241 -8.98 9.77 2.79
C LEU A 241 -7.84 9.19 3.63
N GLN A 242 -7.45 7.94 3.39
CA GLN A 242 -6.32 7.30 4.06
C GLN A 242 -5.00 7.97 3.70
N GLU A 243 -4.78 8.27 2.41
CA GLU A 243 -3.59 8.98 1.95
C GLU A 243 -3.52 10.40 2.55
N LEU A 244 -4.65 11.12 2.58
CA LEU A 244 -4.74 12.44 3.19
C LEU A 244 -4.41 12.40 4.69
N ALA A 245 -4.90 11.40 5.41
CA ALA A 245 -4.59 11.20 6.82
C ALA A 245 -3.10 10.92 7.06
N SER A 246 -2.47 10.09 6.22
CA SER A 246 -1.03 9.82 6.26
C SER A 246 -0.23 11.10 6.02
N LYS A 247 -0.54 11.84 4.95
CA LYS A 247 0.13 13.11 4.63
C LYS A 247 -0.05 14.15 5.73
N ALA A 248 -1.23 14.23 6.35
CA ALA A 248 -1.46 15.11 7.48
C ALA A 248 -0.59 14.75 8.70
N SER A 249 -0.36 13.46 8.94
CA SER A 249 0.57 12.98 9.97
C SER A 249 2.02 13.36 9.65
N ASP A 250 2.43 13.21 8.39
CA ASP A 250 3.77 13.62 7.94
C ASP A 250 4.00 15.13 8.07
N VAL A 251 3.02 15.95 7.70
CA VAL A 251 3.09 17.41 7.90
C VAL A 251 3.27 17.74 9.37
N LYS A 252 2.51 17.12 10.28
CA LYS A 252 2.69 17.32 11.73
C LYS A 252 4.09 16.94 12.20
N ARG A 253 4.64 15.83 11.70
CA ARG A 253 6.00 15.38 12.01
C ARG A 253 7.06 16.37 11.54
N VAL A 254 6.94 16.87 10.31
CA VAL A 254 7.86 17.88 9.76
C VAL A 254 7.77 19.20 10.52
N LEU A 255 6.57 19.65 10.89
CA LEU A 255 6.39 20.86 11.70
C LEU A 255 7.04 20.71 13.09
N ALA A 256 6.93 19.54 13.72
CA ALA A 256 7.60 19.28 14.99
C ALA A 256 9.13 19.29 14.87
N GLN A 257 9.67 18.72 13.78
CA GLN A 257 11.10 18.77 13.48
C GLN A 257 11.58 20.21 13.24
N LEU A 258 10.80 21.01 12.50
CA LEU A 258 11.13 22.41 12.23
C LEU A 258 11.17 23.23 13.53
N ALA A 259 10.24 23.02 14.45
CA ALA A 259 10.23 23.69 15.75
C ALA A 259 11.47 23.33 16.60
N ASN A 260 11.91 22.07 16.54
CA ASN A 260 13.14 21.64 17.22
C ASN A 260 14.38 22.33 16.62
N VAL A 261 14.49 22.35 15.30
CA VAL A 261 15.59 23.03 14.59
C VAL A 261 15.60 24.53 14.90
N ASP A 262 14.43 25.19 14.96
CA ASP A 262 14.34 26.61 15.30
C ASP A 262 14.82 26.90 16.74
N THR A 263 14.52 25.98 17.66
CA THR A 263 14.99 26.04 19.06
C THR A 263 16.52 25.84 19.15
N GLU A 264 17.06 24.89 18.40
CA GLU A 264 18.51 24.65 18.31
C GLU A 264 19.24 25.85 17.69
N LEU A 265 18.71 26.40 16.60
CA LEU A 265 19.26 27.58 15.93
C LEU A 265 19.26 28.79 16.87
N SER A 266 18.17 29.03 17.57
CA SER A 266 18.07 30.09 18.59
C SER A 266 19.09 29.93 19.71
N THR A 267 19.34 28.69 20.13
CA THR A 267 20.35 28.37 21.15
C THR A 267 21.77 28.61 20.62
N LEU A 268 22.03 28.19 19.39
CA LEU A 268 23.32 28.39 18.73
C LEU A 268 23.63 29.87 18.52
N GLN A 269 22.64 30.67 18.12
CA GLN A 269 22.77 32.13 17.99
C GLN A 269 23.13 32.80 19.33
N LYS A 270 22.47 32.40 20.43
CA LYS A 270 22.82 32.89 21.78
C LYS A 270 24.25 32.51 22.19
N ASN A 271 24.66 31.28 21.90
CA ASN A 271 26.02 30.82 22.18
C ASN A 271 27.07 31.58 21.33
N HIS A 272 26.76 31.84 20.06
CA HIS A 272 27.63 32.61 19.17
C HIS A 272 27.82 34.04 19.68
N LEU A 273 26.74 34.73 20.08
CA LEU A 273 26.81 36.07 20.66
C LEU A 273 27.65 36.11 21.94
N ARG A 274 27.50 35.10 22.82
CA ARG A 274 28.33 34.97 24.03
C ARG A 274 29.80 34.77 23.70
N ALA A 275 30.12 33.91 22.73
CA ALA A 275 31.49 33.66 22.30
C ALA A 275 32.12 34.92 21.70
N ALA A 276 31.38 35.68 20.90
CA ALA A 276 31.83 36.96 20.35
C ALA A 276 32.16 37.97 21.46
N GLY A 277 31.29 38.11 22.48
CA GLY A 277 31.56 38.99 23.63
C GLY A 277 32.78 38.57 24.46
N LEU A 278 32.99 37.26 24.65
CA LEU A 278 34.19 36.74 25.32
C LEU A 278 35.46 37.06 24.51
N LEU A 279 35.43 36.91 23.18
CA LEU A 279 36.56 37.24 22.32
C LEU A 279 36.95 38.72 22.43
N GLU A 280 35.97 39.64 22.46
CA GLU A 280 36.24 41.06 22.69
C GLU A 280 36.87 41.33 24.07
N GLN A 281 36.38 40.65 25.11
CA GLN A 281 36.94 40.77 26.45
C GLN A 281 38.39 40.24 26.52
N TYR A 282 38.65 39.09 25.86
CA TYR A 282 40.00 38.54 25.75
C TYR A 282 40.93 39.48 24.98
N ASP A 283 40.49 40.06 23.86
CA ASP A 283 41.29 41.03 23.10
C ASP A 283 41.65 42.26 23.94
N ARG A 284 40.70 42.81 24.71
CA ARG A 284 40.97 43.91 25.64
C ARG A 284 41.99 43.51 26.71
N THR A 285 41.80 42.35 27.34
CA THR A 285 42.69 41.83 28.38
C THR A 285 44.11 41.63 27.85
N VAL A 286 44.23 41.08 26.63
CA VAL A 286 45.52 40.89 25.94
C VAL A 286 46.19 42.24 25.71
N LYS A 287 45.48 43.25 25.18
CA LYS A 287 46.02 44.60 24.97
C LYS A 287 46.48 45.26 26.26
N GLU A 288 45.69 45.18 27.33
CA GLU A 288 46.04 45.71 28.66
C GLU A 288 47.28 45.01 29.23
N THR A 289 47.37 43.69 29.09
CA THR A 289 48.52 42.90 29.57
C THR A 289 49.79 43.25 28.78
N TYR A 290 49.69 43.40 27.45
CA TYR A 290 50.82 43.85 26.63
C TYR A 290 51.32 45.24 27.05
N ALA A 291 50.42 46.21 27.20
CA ALA A 291 50.79 47.57 27.64
C ALA A 291 51.45 47.56 29.03
N ARG A 292 50.94 46.74 29.96
CA ARG A 292 51.53 46.59 31.30
C ARG A 292 52.91 45.95 31.27
N ASN A 293 53.12 44.93 30.43
CA ASN A 293 54.43 44.31 30.23
C ASN A 293 55.44 45.30 29.64
N GLU A 294 55.03 46.14 28.70
CA GLU A 294 55.89 47.18 28.11
C GLU A 294 56.30 48.23 29.16
N ALA A 295 55.35 48.66 30.00
CA ALA A 295 55.60 49.59 31.10
C ALA A 295 56.57 49.00 32.14
N LEU A 296 56.34 47.75 32.57
CA LEU A 296 57.23 47.04 33.51
C LEU A 296 58.62 46.82 32.92
N SER A 297 58.72 46.47 31.63
CA SER A 297 60.01 46.31 30.94
C SER A 297 60.78 47.63 30.90
N SER A 298 60.10 48.75 30.65
CA SER A 298 60.69 50.09 30.68
C SER A 298 61.14 50.49 32.10
N GLU A 299 60.37 50.13 33.12
CA GLU A 299 60.74 50.38 34.52
C GLU A 299 61.93 49.53 34.96
N LEU A 300 61.96 48.24 34.60
CA LEU A 300 63.09 47.35 34.84
C LEU A 300 64.36 47.92 34.21
N ALA A 301 64.30 48.34 32.94
CA ALA A 301 65.43 48.97 32.26
C ALA A 301 65.93 50.24 32.97
N ARG A 302 65.01 51.06 33.51
CA ARG A 302 65.36 52.24 34.32
C ARG A 302 66.03 51.86 35.64
N CYS A 303 65.52 50.84 36.33
CA CYS A 303 66.10 50.33 37.57
C CYS A 303 67.48 49.71 37.34
N GLU A 304 67.66 48.92 36.28
CA GLU A 304 68.96 48.36 35.88
C GLU A 304 69.96 49.46 35.55
N ALA A 305 69.55 50.49 34.79
CA ALA A 305 70.41 51.64 34.50
C ALA A 305 70.76 52.46 35.76
N ALA A 306 69.83 52.59 36.71
CA ALA A 306 70.11 53.23 38.00
C ALA A 306 71.07 52.38 38.85
N HIS A 307 70.89 51.06 38.88
CA HIS A 307 71.78 50.12 39.56
C HIS A 307 73.20 50.20 38.99
N GLY A 308 73.34 50.14 37.67
CA GLY A 308 74.63 50.29 36.99
C GLY A 308 75.32 51.63 37.28
N ARG A 309 74.56 52.73 37.38
CA ARG A 309 75.09 54.05 37.82
C ARG A 309 75.61 54.03 39.26
N ILE A 310 74.91 53.37 40.17
CA ILE A 310 75.36 53.20 41.56
C ILE A 310 76.64 52.34 41.58
N GLU A 311 76.67 51.22 40.87
CA GLU A 311 77.83 50.31 40.85
C GLU A 311 79.10 50.95 40.26
N THR A 312 78.94 51.89 39.32
CA THR A 312 80.05 52.63 38.70
C THR A 312 80.44 53.90 39.45
N SER A 313 79.68 54.30 40.48
CA SER A 313 79.92 55.53 41.26
C SER A 313 81.17 55.49 42.15
N LEU A 314 81.75 56.66 42.42
CA LEU A 314 82.90 56.83 43.32
C LEU A 314 82.63 56.32 44.74
N SER A 315 81.45 56.62 45.30
CA SER A 315 81.05 56.20 46.65
C SER A 315 80.94 54.67 46.76
N TRP A 316 80.39 54.00 45.74
CA TRP A 316 80.35 52.53 45.69
C TRP A 316 81.75 51.93 45.58
N ARG A 317 82.63 52.49 44.75
CA ARG A 317 84.02 52.00 44.60
C ARG A 317 84.85 52.17 45.87
N ILE A 318 84.71 53.30 46.58
CA ILE A 318 85.43 53.59 47.84
C ILE A 318 84.98 52.66 48.99
N THR A 319 83.70 52.32 49.07
CA THR A 319 83.14 51.47 50.14
C THR A 319 83.30 49.96 49.90
N LYS A 320 84.00 49.55 48.82
CA LYS A 320 84.24 48.14 48.45
C LYS A 320 84.92 47.30 49.55
N PRO A 321 85.95 47.78 50.28
CA PRO A 321 86.60 47.00 51.36
C PRO A 321 85.64 46.71 52.53
N LEU A 322 84.82 47.70 52.92
CA LEU A 322 83.82 47.57 54.00
C LEU A 322 82.69 46.58 53.63
N ARG A 323 82.26 46.54 52.36
CA ARG A 323 81.27 45.56 51.90
C ARG A 323 81.82 44.12 51.84
N ALA A 324 83.11 43.96 51.53
CA ALA A 324 83.77 42.66 51.55
C ALA A 324 83.88 42.11 52.99
N ALA A 325 84.27 42.95 53.94
CA ALA A 325 84.32 42.59 55.36
C ALA A 325 82.94 42.15 55.90
N ARG A 326 81.87 42.89 55.59
CA ARG A 326 80.50 42.53 56.01
C ARG A 326 80.00 41.19 55.46
N ARG A 327 80.44 40.78 54.26
CA ARG A 327 80.09 39.46 53.68
C ARG A 327 80.80 38.31 54.39
N MET A 328 82.01 38.52 54.92
CA MET A 328 82.73 37.53 55.70
C MET A 328 82.11 37.27 57.09
N PHE A 329 81.34 38.21 57.64
CA PHE A 329 80.67 38.09 58.94
C PHE A 329 79.19 37.69 58.88
N LYS A 330 78.66 37.44 57.66
CA LYS A 330 77.28 37.00 57.43
C LYS A 330 77.23 35.72 56.58
N GLY A 331 78.17 34.82 56.83
CA GLY A 331 77.93 33.40 56.59
C GLY A 331 76.90 32.88 57.57
#